data_AF-A0A8J3K103-F1
#
_entry.id   AF-A0A8J3K103-F1
#
_cell.length_a   1.000
_cell.length_b   1.000
_cell.length_c   1.000
_cell.angle_alpha   90.00
_cell.angle_beta   90.00
_cell.angle_gamma   90.00
#
_symmetry.space_group_name_H-M   'P 1'
#
loop_
_entity.id
_entity.type
_entity.pdbx_description
1 polymer ?
#
loop_
_entity_poly.entity_id
_entity_poly.type
_entity_poly.pdbx_seq_one_letter_code
_entity_poly.pdbx_strand_id
1 'polypeptide(L)'
;MSEQLRGYDGPNQYTRARAQITDEQLAEGIRDALIAVWWWFDAWWPDERDTANKYSRKLAQMIQDTRDTITARGAAATVDEFVAASVPLLGEAWPSRPSSAAGLSAAIDSLRDAALLRVTSVRRARGEVDRWDGKRVLRTLG
;
A
#
# COMPACT_ATOMS: atom_id res chain seq x y z
N MET A 1 -15.18 -9.61 36.17
CA MET A 1 -14.27 -9.89 35.03
C MET A 1 -15.10 -10.58 33.97
N SER A 2 -15.37 -9.93 32.84
CA SER A 2 -16.32 -10.40 31.82
C SER A 2 -15.89 -11.76 31.24
N GLU A 3 -16.86 -12.67 31.11
CA GLU A 3 -16.72 -14.05 30.61
C GLU A 3 -16.13 -14.17 29.18
N GLN A 4 -15.95 -13.06 28.47
CA GLN A 4 -15.48 -12.99 27.09
C GLN A 4 -14.02 -13.41 26.85
N LEU A 5 -13.26 -13.78 27.88
CA LEU A 5 -11.87 -14.26 27.74
C LEU A 5 -11.70 -15.77 27.95
N ARG A 6 -12.77 -16.52 28.25
CA ARG A 6 -12.70 -18.00 28.26
C ARG A 6 -12.74 -18.51 26.82
N GLY A 7 -11.57 -18.76 26.21
CA GLY A 7 -11.45 -19.47 24.92
C GLY A 7 -10.70 -18.74 23.80
N TYR A 8 -10.13 -17.56 24.03
CA TYR A 8 -9.22 -16.94 23.07
C TYR A 8 -7.77 -17.22 23.45
N ASP A 9 -7.11 -18.08 22.67
CA ASP A 9 -5.72 -18.54 22.90
C ASP A 9 -4.65 -17.55 22.40
N GLY A 10 -5.07 -16.40 21.86
CA GLY A 10 -4.20 -15.37 21.32
C GLY A 10 -4.18 -15.32 19.79
N PRO A 11 -3.29 -14.49 19.20
CA PRO A 11 -3.15 -14.36 17.76
C PRO A 11 -2.76 -15.70 17.13
N ASN A 12 -3.47 -16.09 16.06
CA ASN A 12 -3.17 -17.30 15.30
C ASN A 12 -1.84 -17.17 14.52
N GLN A 13 -1.37 -18.28 13.94
CA GLN A 13 -0.10 -18.32 13.19
C GLN A 13 -0.05 -17.29 12.04
N TYR A 14 -1.19 -17.08 11.36
CA TYR A 14 -1.29 -16.13 10.26
C TYR A 14 -1.11 -14.68 10.72
N THR A 15 -1.75 -14.28 11.83
CA THR A 15 -1.56 -12.96 12.43
C THR A 15 -0.12 -12.76 12.87
N ARG A 16 0.51 -13.77 13.49
CA ARG A 16 1.91 -13.70 13.90
C ARG A 16 2.86 -13.55 12.71
N ALA A 17 2.67 -14.35 11.66
CA ALA A 17 3.47 -14.25 10.43
C ALA A 17 3.33 -12.87 9.77
N ARG A 18 2.11 -12.30 9.73
CA ARG A 18 1.90 -10.94 9.23
C ARG A 18 2.59 -9.87 10.08
N ALA A 19 2.58 -10.01 11.40
CA ALA A 19 3.24 -9.06 12.29
C ALA A 19 4.77 -9.02 12.10
N GLN A 20 5.36 -10.10 11.61
CA GLN A 20 6.81 -10.23 11.34
C GLN A 20 7.26 -9.57 10.04
N ILE A 21 6.34 -9.19 9.13
CA ILE A 21 6.70 -8.46 7.91
C ILE A 21 7.32 -7.13 8.33
N THR A 22 8.52 -6.81 7.85
CA THR A 22 9.25 -5.58 8.24
C THR A 22 8.77 -4.36 7.46
N ASP A 23 9.12 -3.16 7.93
CA ASP A 23 8.80 -1.93 7.21
C ASP A 23 9.57 -1.81 5.90
N GLU A 24 10.79 -2.37 5.83
CA GLU A 24 11.56 -2.47 4.58
C GLU A 24 10.83 -3.33 3.55
N GLN A 25 10.30 -4.49 3.96
CA GLN A 25 9.52 -5.36 3.07
C GLN A 25 8.21 -4.71 2.60
N LEU A 26 7.57 -3.91 3.45
CA LEU A 26 6.40 -3.12 3.07
C LEU A 26 6.79 -2.03 2.07
N ALA A 27 7.86 -1.28 2.34
CA ALA A 27 8.36 -0.22 1.48
C ALA A 27 8.78 -0.75 0.11
N GLU A 28 9.46 -1.89 0.06
CA GLU A 28 9.81 -2.60 -1.18
C GLU A 28 8.57 -3.00 -1.98
N GLY A 29 7.57 -3.61 -1.33
CA GLY A 29 6.33 -3.98 -2.02
C GLY A 29 5.56 -2.78 -2.59
N ILE A 30 5.57 -1.63 -1.91
CA ILE A 30 4.96 -0.40 -2.45
C ILE A 30 5.79 0.17 -3.60
N ARG A 31 7.13 0.16 -3.47
CA ARG A 31 8.04 0.61 -4.53
C ARG A 31 7.85 -0.21 -5.81
N ASP A 32 7.76 -1.52 -5.72
CA ASP A 32 7.54 -2.40 -6.87
C ASP A 32 6.20 -2.11 -7.55
N ALA A 33 5.15 -1.87 -6.76
CA ALA A 33 3.85 -1.51 -7.31
C ALA A 33 3.88 -0.13 -8.01
N LEU A 34 4.61 0.86 -7.46
CA LEU A 34 4.82 2.15 -8.11
C LEU A 34 5.61 2.03 -9.42
N ILE A 35 6.64 1.20 -9.45
CA ILE A 35 7.41 0.91 -10.67
C ILE A 35 6.49 0.32 -11.75
N ALA A 36 5.60 -0.61 -11.38
CA ALA A 36 4.62 -1.15 -12.32
C ALA A 36 3.68 -0.05 -12.87
N VAL A 37 3.20 0.86 -12.02
CA VAL A 37 2.40 2.02 -12.46
C VAL A 37 3.17 2.87 -13.46
N TRP A 38 4.44 3.19 -13.19
CA TRP A 38 5.26 3.98 -14.10
C TRP A 38 5.50 3.27 -15.42
N TRP A 39 5.76 1.97 -15.40
CA TRP A 39 5.99 1.19 -16.61
C TRP A 39 4.76 1.21 -17.53
N TRP A 40 3.57 0.97 -16.97
CA TRP A 40 2.33 1.03 -17.74
C TRP A 40 1.96 2.45 -18.17
N PHE A 41 2.27 3.45 -17.36
CA PHE A 41 2.09 4.85 -17.72
C PHE A 41 3.00 5.27 -18.88
N ASP A 42 4.29 4.92 -18.83
CA ASP A 42 5.27 5.26 -19.87
C ASP A 42 4.94 4.57 -21.20
N ALA A 43 4.28 3.41 -21.17
CA ALA A 43 3.76 2.73 -22.36
C ALA A 43 2.47 3.37 -22.91
N TRP A 44 1.60 3.90 -22.04
CA TRP A 44 0.27 4.41 -22.42
C TRP A 44 0.28 5.91 -22.79
N TRP A 45 1.05 6.72 -22.07
CA TRP A 45 0.96 8.17 -22.14
C TRP A 45 1.39 8.80 -23.47
N PRO A 46 2.47 8.33 -24.14
CA PRO A 46 2.89 8.92 -25.42
C PRO A 46 1.79 8.90 -26.48
N ASP A 47 1.04 7.80 -26.57
CA ASP A 47 0.00 7.62 -27.58
C ASP A 47 -1.24 8.50 -27.29
N GLU A 48 -1.53 8.76 -26.01
CA GLU A 48 -2.70 9.54 -25.61
C GLU A 48 -2.44 11.03 -25.46
N ARG A 49 -1.18 11.46 -25.33
CA ARG A 49 -0.82 12.81 -24.89
C ARG A 49 -1.44 13.91 -25.76
N ASP A 50 -1.43 13.74 -27.07
CA ASP A 50 -1.85 14.78 -28.01
C ASP A 50 -3.36 14.94 -28.05
N THR A 51 -4.10 13.87 -27.82
CA THR A 51 -5.58 13.85 -27.78
C THR A 51 -6.14 13.88 -26.35
N ALA A 52 -5.27 13.89 -25.33
CA ALA A 52 -5.65 13.82 -23.93
C ALA A 52 -6.54 14.98 -23.51
N ASN A 53 -7.73 14.63 -23.02
CA ASN A 53 -8.62 15.56 -22.35
C ASN A 53 -8.03 16.04 -21.00
N LYS A 54 -8.67 17.04 -20.38
CA LYS A 54 -8.25 17.62 -19.10
C LYS A 54 -8.08 16.55 -18.00
N TYR A 55 -8.92 15.53 -17.99
CA TYR A 55 -8.88 14.47 -17.00
C TYR A 55 -7.64 13.57 -17.16
N SER A 56 -7.36 13.09 -18.38
CA SER A 56 -6.15 12.31 -18.68
C SER A 56 -4.87 13.07 -18.37
N ARG A 57 -4.82 14.38 -18.65
CA ARG A 57 -3.68 15.24 -18.29
C ARG A 57 -3.48 15.35 -16.78
N LYS A 58 -4.57 15.47 -16.02
CA LYS A 58 -4.51 15.47 -14.55
C LYS A 58 -3.94 14.16 -14.02
N LEU A 59 -4.43 13.01 -14.53
CA LEU A 59 -3.91 11.69 -14.12
C LEU A 59 -2.41 11.55 -14.42
N ALA A 60 -1.98 11.98 -15.61
CA ALA A 60 -0.57 11.97 -15.99
C ALA A 60 0.29 12.80 -15.05
N GLN A 61 -0.17 14.01 -14.70
CA GLN A 61 0.52 14.88 -13.75
C GLN A 61 0.65 14.21 -12.38
N MET A 62 -0.43 13.59 -11.88
CA MET A 62 -0.40 12.92 -10.58
C MET A 62 0.61 11.77 -10.55
N ILE A 63 0.71 10.97 -11.62
CA ILE A 63 1.70 9.88 -11.72
C ILE A 63 3.12 10.45 -11.72
N GLN A 64 3.35 11.54 -12.45
CA GLN A 64 4.65 12.22 -12.50
C GLN A 64 5.02 12.82 -11.14
N ASP A 65 4.10 13.52 -10.47
CA ASP A 65 4.33 14.11 -9.15
C ASP A 65 4.68 13.04 -8.10
N THR A 66 3.97 11.91 -8.12
CA THR A 66 4.28 10.76 -7.25
C THR A 66 5.67 10.18 -7.60
N ARG A 67 6.00 10.04 -8.89
CA ARG A 67 7.31 9.55 -9.34
C ARG A 67 8.45 10.44 -8.86
N ASP A 68 8.32 11.75 -9.02
CA ASP A 68 9.35 12.72 -8.64
C ASP A 68 9.54 12.75 -7.13
N THR A 69 8.44 12.75 -6.37
CA THR A 69 8.47 12.72 -4.89
C THR A 69 9.22 11.50 -4.37
N ILE A 70 8.90 10.31 -4.90
CA ILE A 70 9.52 9.06 -4.46
C ILE A 70 10.96 8.93 -4.95
N THR A 71 11.26 9.34 -6.18
CA THR A 71 12.62 9.31 -6.73
C THR A 71 13.56 10.23 -5.95
N ALA A 72 13.10 11.41 -5.54
CA ALA A 72 13.87 12.34 -4.72
C ALA A 72 14.25 11.76 -3.35
N ARG A 73 13.40 10.89 -2.78
CA ARG A 73 13.67 10.19 -1.52
C ARG A 73 14.47 8.89 -1.70
N GLY A 74 14.33 8.23 -2.85
CA GLY A 74 15.05 7.02 -3.21
C GLY A 74 14.87 5.86 -2.20
N ALA A 75 15.97 5.22 -1.83
CA ALA A 75 15.96 4.12 -0.89
C ALA A 75 15.59 4.52 0.56
N ALA A 76 15.66 5.82 0.89
CA ALA A 76 15.41 6.33 2.24
C ALA A 76 13.94 6.66 2.52
N ALA A 77 13.04 6.50 1.55
CA ALA A 77 11.61 6.72 1.76
C ALA A 77 11.02 5.70 2.75
N THR A 78 10.27 6.18 3.73
CA THR A 78 9.55 5.35 4.70
C THR A 78 8.23 4.82 4.12
N VAL A 79 7.66 3.80 4.77
CA VAL A 79 6.33 3.26 4.40
C VAL A 79 5.28 4.37 4.38
N ASP A 80 5.25 5.25 5.38
CA ASP A 80 4.25 6.33 5.43
C ASP A 80 4.45 7.37 4.32
N GLU A 81 5.68 7.64 3.93
CA GLU A 81 5.97 8.54 2.79
C GLU A 81 5.54 7.91 1.47
N PHE A 82 5.79 6.61 1.28
CA PHE A 82 5.28 5.85 0.15
C PHE A 82 3.75 5.88 0.08
N VAL A 83 3.07 5.66 1.20
CA VAL A 83 1.62 5.72 1.29
C VAL A 83 1.12 7.13 0.97
N ALA A 84 1.68 8.16 1.61
CA ALA A 84 1.28 9.55 1.41
C ALA A 84 1.42 10.00 -0.04
N ALA A 85 2.53 9.64 -0.71
CA ALA A 85 2.75 9.96 -2.12
C ALA A 85 1.80 9.19 -3.06
N SER A 86 1.31 8.03 -2.64
CA SER A 86 0.39 7.19 -3.43
C SER A 86 -1.09 7.60 -3.28
N VAL A 87 -1.47 8.21 -2.15
CA VAL A 87 -2.87 8.61 -1.85
C VAL A 87 -3.56 9.36 -3.00
N PRO A 88 -2.94 10.37 -3.64
CA PRO A 88 -3.58 11.07 -4.76
C PRO A 88 -4.00 10.11 -5.86
N LEU A 89 -3.14 9.16 -6.23
CA LEU A 89 -3.43 8.16 -7.27
C LEU A 89 -4.56 7.22 -6.86
N LEU A 90 -4.58 6.79 -5.60
CA LEU A 90 -5.50 5.76 -5.13
C LEU A 90 -6.94 6.26 -4.95
N GLY A 91 -7.12 7.58 -4.76
CA GLY A 91 -8.42 8.24 -4.64
C GLY A 91 -9.11 8.56 -5.97
N GLU A 92 -8.40 8.43 -7.10
CA GLU A 92 -8.97 8.71 -8.42
C GLU A 92 -9.66 7.48 -9.03
N ALA A 93 -10.69 7.74 -9.83
CA ALA A 93 -11.41 6.72 -10.59
C ALA A 93 -10.68 6.44 -11.92
N TRP A 94 -9.83 5.42 -11.95
CA TRP A 94 -9.05 5.10 -13.14
C TRP A 94 -9.95 4.65 -14.29
N PRO A 95 -9.77 5.23 -15.49
CA PRO A 95 -10.65 4.93 -16.61
C PRO A 95 -10.51 3.46 -17.01
N SER A 96 -11.65 2.77 -17.13
CA SER A 96 -11.79 1.47 -17.81
C SER A 96 -11.69 1.65 -19.33
N ARG A 97 -10.58 2.22 -19.80
CA ARG A 97 -10.35 2.48 -21.23
C ARG A 97 -9.96 1.18 -21.97
N PRO A 98 -10.12 1.12 -23.32
CA PRO A 98 -9.85 -0.10 -24.09
C PRO A 98 -8.41 -0.57 -23.87
N SER A 99 -8.16 -1.87 -24.04
CA SER A 99 -6.94 -2.68 -23.84
C SER A 99 -5.61 -2.00 -23.43
N SER A 100 -5.24 -0.85 -24.00
CA SER A 100 -4.01 -0.10 -23.67
C SER A 100 -3.97 0.46 -22.25
N ALA A 101 -5.10 0.80 -21.64
CA ALA A 101 -5.15 1.35 -20.27
C ALA A 101 -5.42 0.29 -19.18
N ALA A 102 -5.74 -0.95 -19.58
CA ALA A 102 -6.07 -2.03 -18.65
C ALA A 102 -4.88 -2.38 -17.74
N GLY A 103 -3.66 -2.36 -18.28
CA GLY A 103 -2.43 -2.57 -17.52
C GLY A 103 -2.20 -1.49 -16.46
N LEU A 104 -2.47 -0.21 -16.80
CA LEU A 104 -2.36 0.89 -15.85
C LEU A 104 -3.39 0.76 -14.72
N SER A 105 -4.65 0.45 -15.04
CA SER A 105 -5.69 0.21 -14.03
C SER A 105 -5.31 -0.92 -13.08
N ALA A 106 -4.83 -2.05 -13.60
CA ALA A 106 -4.38 -3.18 -12.79
C ALA A 106 -3.16 -2.85 -11.93
N ALA A 107 -2.24 -2.02 -12.43
CA ALA A 107 -1.09 -1.56 -11.67
C ALA A 107 -1.51 -0.65 -10.50
N ILE A 108 -2.50 0.24 -10.71
CA ILE A 108 -3.07 1.05 -9.63
C ILE A 108 -3.78 0.16 -8.60
N ASP A 109 -4.52 -0.86 -9.02
CA ASP A 109 -5.15 -1.79 -8.07
C ASP A 109 -4.10 -2.55 -7.24
N SER A 110 -2.99 -2.94 -7.87
CA SER A 110 -1.85 -3.54 -7.17
C SER A 110 -1.19 -2.56 -6.19
N LEU A 111 -1.06 -1.28 -6.58
CA LEU A 111 -0.60 -0.22 -5.68
C LEU A 111 -1.56 -0.01 -4.50
N ARG A 112 -2.88 -0.10 -4.72
CA ARG A 112 -3.90 0.00 -3.67
C ARG A 112 -3.73 -1.12 -2.65
N ASP A 113 -3.54 -2.35 -3.12
CA ASP A 113 -3.28 -3.50 -2.24
C ASP A 113 -2.00 -3.30 -1.42
N ALA A 114 -0.90 -2.97 -2.09
CA ALA A 114 0.41 -2.80 -1.44
C ALA A 114 0.41 -1.65 -0.42
N ALA A 115 -0.04 -0.45 -0.82
CA ALA A 115 0.08 0.76 -0.02
C ALA A 115 -1.00 0.88 1.08
N LEU A 116 -2.22 0.36 0.86
CA LEU A 116 -3.30 0.51 1.82
C LEU A 116 -3.62 -0.80 2.53
N LEU A 117 -3.97 -1.85 1.78
CA LEU A 117 -4.51 -3.07 2.37
C LEU A 117 -3.45 -3.84 3.15
N ARG A 118 -2.29 -4.06 2.53
CA ARG A 118 -1.17 -4.80 3.15
C ARG A 118 -0.59 -4.04 4.35
N VAL A 119 -0.33 -2.73 4.20
CA VAL A 119 0.16 -1.89 5.32
C VAL A 119 -0.82 -1.91 6.50
N THR A 120 -2.10 -1.68 6.25
CA THR A 120 -3.14 -1.70 7.30
C THR A 120 -3.21 -3.07 7.97
N SER A 121 -3.16 -4.13 7.17
CA SER A 121 -3.19 -5.49 7.68
C SER A 121 -1.99 -5.80 8.59
N VAL A 122 -0.78 -5.39 8.21
CA VAL A 122 0.42 -5.62 9.03
C VAL A 122 0.37 -4.81 10.32
N ARG A 123 0.00 -3.52 10.25
CA ARG A 123 -0.16 -2.66 11.42
C ARG A 123 -1.17 -3.22 12.41
N ARG A 124 -2.31 -3.71 11.91
CA ARG A 124 -3.33 -4.37 12.74
C ARG A 124 -2.78 -5.63 13.40
N ALA A 125 -2.06 -6.46 12.66
CA ALA A 125 -1.48 -7.70 13.18
C ALA A 125 -0.44 -7.42 14.29
N ARG A 126 0.45 -6.44 14.10
CA ARG A 126 1.41 -6.00 15.12
C ARG A 126 0.70 -5.56 16.40
N GLY A 127 -0.31 -4.68 16.27
CA GLY A 127 -1.09 -4.22 17.43
C GLY A 127 -1.87 -5.33 18.16
N GLU A 128 -2.27 -6.40 17.48
CA GLU A 128 -2.90 -7.57 18.11
C GLU A 128 -1.89 -8.40 18.90
N VAL A 129 -0.70 -8.65 18.32
CA VAL A 129 0.40 -9.39 18.97
C VAL A 129 0.89 -8.64 20.21
N ASP A 130 1.19 -7.34 20.09
CA ASP A 130 1.69 -6.52 21.19
C ASP A 130 0.71 -6.49 22.37
N ARG A 131 -0.58 -6.34 22.08
CA ARG A 131 -1.64 -6.34 23.10
C ARG A 131 -1.74 -7.69 23.81
N TRP A 132 -1.61 -8.79 23.08
CA TRP A 132 -1.69 -10.12 23.67
C TRP A 132 -0.46 -10.43 24.54
N ASP A 133 0.73 -10.14 24.04
CA ASP A 133 1.96 -10.42 24.76
C ASP A 133 2.06 -9.54 26.02
N GLY A 134 1.62 -8.27 25.95
CA GLY A 134 1.48 -7.42 27.14
C GLY A 134 0.49 -7.97 28.18
N LYS A 135 -0.67 -8.49 27.74
CA LYS A 135 -1.62 -9.16 28.65
C LYS A 135 -1.03 -10.42 29.29
N ARG A 136 -0.20 -11.17 28.56
CA ARG A 136 0.45 -12.39 29.08
C ARG A 136 1.44 -12.04 30.20
N VAL A 137 2.25 -11.00 30.01
CA VAL A 137 3.20 -10.52 31.01
C VAL A 137 2.49 -10.12 32.31
N LEU A 138 1.37 -9.40 32.22
CA LEU A 138 0.60 -9.00 33.41
C LEU A 138 0.03 -10.19 34.18
N ARG A 139 -0.37 -11.28 33.50
CA ARG A 139 -0.85 -12.51 34.17
C ARG A 139 0.26 -13.29 34.87
N THR A 140 1.50 -13.17 34.43
CA THR A 140 2.63 -13.88 35.04
C THR A 140 3.23 -13.17 36.25
N LEU A 141 2.83 -11.92 36.49
CA LEU A 141 3.35 -11.06 37.57
C LEU A 141 2.40 -10.90 38.77
N GLY A 142 1.16 -11.42 38.67
CA GLY A 142 0.15 -11.41 39.74
C GLY A 142 -0.20 -12.81 40.19
#